data_AF-A0A176YER7-F1
#
_entry.id   AF-A0A176YER7-F1
#
_cell.length_a   1.000
_cell.length_b   1.000
_cell.length_c   1.000
_cell.angle_alpha   90.00
_cell.angle_beta   90.00
_cell.angle_gamma   90.00
#
_symmetry.space_group_name_H-M   'P 1'
#
loop_
_entity.id
_entity.type
_entity.pdbx_description
1 polymer ?
#
loop_
_entity_poly.entity_id
_entity_poly.type
_entity_poly.pdbx_seq_one_letter_code
_entity_poly.pdbx_strand_id
1 'polypeptide(L)'
;MRITLVSSLSWYKEIKGWNYFTNTTTVDIGTTPGLQTSALITKPKPTAGCFTGTDTIILCKAMGAGFMTGLYCFDPIEFWDFWGGYDVTFNWFSDNLGSGVWGAETPEPTYPLVRLPDGTLMEEVDLSGGGFTRFSVVYGGASFAIDDPNAIPALGLDRNNAIQEQRLPSLPADSTLVRELHAKEIYVVFGGAKFLINQKKFNAFNQVHLIPHGGTNQLRRIPYDGTLIKEEHDPRIYFVNKQHLHWIVDQAAWEAGCFASRNVRTVPDGALAEFGRGHDITA
;
A
#
# COMPACT_ATOMS: atom_id res chain seq x y z
N MET A 1 -3.85 -11.16 0.30
CA MET A 1 -2.85 -11.37 1.39
C MET A 1 -3.44 -12.30 2.44
N ARG A 2 -2.64 -13.19 3.07
CA ARG A 2 -3.10 -14.12 4.12
C ARG A 2 -2.47 -13.74 5.47
N ILE A 3 -3.30 -13.55 6.49
CA ILE A 3 -2.85 -13.24 7.85
C ILE A 3 -3.33 -14.35 8.79
N THR A 4 -2.41 -14.86 9.60
CA THR A 4 -2.67 -15.85 10.63
C THR A 4 -2.48 -15.22 11.99
N LEU A 5 -3.52 -15.24 12.81
CA LEU A 5 -3.46 -14.75 14.19
C LEU A 5 -3.56 -15.93 15.15
N VAL A 6 -2.69 -15.92 16.17
CA VAL A 6 -2.57 -16.98 17.18
C VAL A 6 -2.75 -16.34 18.57
N SER A 7 -3.43 -17.03 19.48
CA SER A 7 -3.52 -16.53 20.85
C SER A 7 -3.76 -17.61 21.90
N SER A 8 -2.90 -17.60 22.91
CA SER A 8 -2.86 -18.52 24.06
C SER A 8 -3.87 -18.26 25.18
N LEU A 9 -4.89 -17.42 24.95
CA LEU A 9 -5.92 -17.22 25.99
C LEU A 9 -7.08 -18.19 25.76
N SER A 10 -7.59 -18.75 26.85
CA SER A 10 -8.69 -19.72 26.87
C SER A 10 -10.09 -19.13 26.64
N TRP A 11 -10.22 -17.81 26.58
CA TRP A 11 -11.50 -17.12 26.42
C TRP A 11 -11.84 -16.93 24.93
N TYR A 12 -13.13 -16.86 24.61
CA TYR A 12 -13.57 -16.60 23.23
C TYR A 12 -13.02 -15.29 22.69
N LYS A 13 -12.69 -15.30 21.39
CA LYS A 13 -12.07 -14.19 20.67
C LYS A 13 -12.67 -14.10 19.29
N GLU A 14 -12.78 -12.89 18.79
CA GLU A 14 -13.32 -12.62 17.47
C GLU A 14 -12.53 -11.51 16.79
N ILE A 15 -12.50 -11.57 15.46
CA ILE A 15 -12.13 -10.47 14.60
C ILE A 15 -13.41 -10.06 13.89
N LYS A 16 -13.80 -8.81 14.10
CA LYS A 16 -14.97 -8.21 13.46
C LYS A 16 -14.51 -7.28 12.36
N GLY A 17 -14.90 -7.50 11.13
CA GLY A 17 -14.90 -6.43 10.14
C GLY A 17 -15.99 -5.43 10.51
N TRP A 18 -15.63 -4.16 10.61
CA TRP A 18 -16.52 -3.09 11.05
C TRP A 18 -16.68 -2.04 9.96
N ASN A 19 -17.93 -1.63 9.73
CA ASN A 19 -18.27 -0.49 8.91
C ASN A 19 -18.75 0.65 9.82
N TYR A 20 -18.03 1.77 9.82
CA TYR A 20 -18.34 2.94 10.64
C TYR A 20 -19.56 3.70 10.13
N PHE A 21 -19.78 3.69 8.82
CA PHE A 21 -20.89 4.41 8.21
C PHE A 21 -22.24 3.80 8.61
N THR A 22 -22.36 2.48 8.53
CA THR A 22 -23.56 1.75 8.97
C THR A 22 -23.57 1.45 10.47
N ASN A 23 -22.41 1.61 11.13
CA ASN A 23 -22.19 1.25 12.53
C ASN A 23 -22.52 -0.23 12.80
N THR A 24 -22.10 -1.11 11.89
CA THR A 24 -22.38 -2.55 11.95
C THR A 24 -21.16 -3.40 11.66
N THR A 25 -21.16 -4.60 12.21
CA THR A 25 -20.28 -5.68 11.77
C THR A 25 -20.62 -6.11 10.35
N THR A 26 -19.62 -6.22 9.49
CA THR A 26 -19.72 -6.76 8.12
C THR A 26 -19.32 -8.22 8.02
N VAL A 27 -18.43 -8.66 8.91
CA VAL A 27 -17.96 -10.05 9.00
C VAL A 27 -17.44 -10.35 10.40
N ASP A 28 -17.65 -11.58 10.88
CA ASP A 28 -17.17 -12.06 12.17
C ASP A 28 -16.46 -13.41 11.99
N ILE A 29 -15.22 -13.51 12.47
CA ILE A 29 -14.50 -14.78 12.56
C ILE A 29 -13.92 -14.96 13.95
N GLY A 30 -13.83 -16.19 14.46
CA GLY A 30 -13.30 -16.39 15.81
C GLY A 30 -13.52 -17.77 16.40
N THR A 31 -13.40 -17.84 17.72
CA THR A 31 -13.58 -19.07 18.51
C THR A 31 -14.95 -19.19 19.17
N THR A 32 -15.80 -18.17 19.04
CA THR A 32 -17.19 -18.23 19.52
C THR A 32 -17.97 -19.29 18.71
N PRO A 33 -18.75 -20.17 19.38
CA PRO A 33 -19.52 -21.19 18.68
C PRO A 33 -20.42 -20.61 17.59
N GLY A 34 -20.34 -21.16 16.38
CA GLY A 34 -21.14 -20.75 15.23
C GLY A 34 -20.47 -19.71 14.32
N LEU A 35 -19.33 -19.15 14.70
CA LEU A 35 -18.56 -18.27 13.82
C LEU A 35 -17.66 -19.05 12.84
N GLN A 36 -17.36 -18.39 11.72
CA GLN A 36 -16.40 -18.88 10.75
C GLN A 36 -14.97 -18.77 11.31
N THR A 37 -14.06 -19.63 10.85
CA THR A 37 -12.63 -19.58 11.21
C THR A 37 -11.80 -18.78 10.21
N SER A 38 -12.39 -18.39 9.08
CA SER A 38 -11.76 -17.56 8.06
C SER A 38 -12.77 -16.74 7.31
N ALA A 39 -12.39 -15.54 6.88
CA ALA A 39 -13.22 -14.73 6.00
C ALA A 39 -12.39 -13.77 5.15
N LEU A 40 -12.97 -13.44 3.99
CA LEU A 40 -12.48 -12.38 3.12
C LEU A 40 -13.02 -11.03 3.63
N ILE A 41 -12.10 -10.10 3.89
CA ILE A 41 -12.44 -8.73 4.26
C ILE A 41 -12.09 -7.84 3.07
N THR A 42 -13.09 -7.09 2.59
CA THR A 42 -12.94 -6.21 1.44
C THR A 42 -13.13 -4.75 1.83
N LYS A 43 -12.29 -3.88 1.26
CA LYS A 43 -12.43 -2.42 1.37
C LYS A 43 -13.67 -1.97 0.60
N PRO A 44 -14.40 -0.94 1.09
CA PRO A 44 -15.40 -0.24 0.28
C PRO A 44 -14.77 0.24 -1.03
N LYS A 45 -15.36 -0.12 -2.17
CA LYS A 45 -14.96 0.48 -3.45
C LYS A 45 -15.49 1.91 -3.48
N PRO A 46 -14.72 2.90 -3.96
CA PRO A 46 -15.21 4.28 -4.07
C PRO A 46 -16.54 4.40 -4.86
N THR A 47 -16.77 3.49 -5.81
CA THR A 47 -17.99 3.44 -6.64
C THR A 47 -19.18 2.73 -5.98
N ALA A 48 -18.99 2.06 -4.85
CA ALA A 48 -20.03 1.26 -4.18
C ALA A 48 -20.70 1.99 -2.99
N GLY A 49 -20.19 3.17 -2.62
CA GLY A 49 -20.67 3.96 -1.48
C GLY A 49 -20.35 3.35 -0.12
N CYS A 50 -20.55 4.12 0.95
CA CYS A 50 -20.00 3.78 2.28
C CYS A 50 -20.80 2.73 3.04
N PHE A 51 -21.95 2.33 2.52
CA PHE A 51 -22.80 1.29 3.10
C PHE A 51 -22.28 -0.14 2.87
N THR A 52 -21.21 -0.30 2.08
CA THR A 52 -20.71 -1.63 1.68
C THR A 52 -19.23 -1.77 1.98
N GLY A 53 -18.82 -2.97 2.41
CA GLY A 53 -17.43 -3.28 2.74
C GLY A 53 -17.05 -2.87 4.16
N THR A 54 -15.80 -3.15 4.50
CA THR A 54 -15.25 -3.04 5.86
C THR A 54 -14.29 -1.86 5.94
N ASP A 55 -14.49 -0.95 6.90
CA ASP A 55 -13.59 0.18 7.12
C ASP A 55 -12.37 -0.22 7.96
N THR A 56 -12.56 -1.06 8.97
CA THR A 56 -11.48 -1.56 9.84
C THR A 56 -11.79 -2.96 10.37
N ILE A 57 -10.83 -3.54 11.08
CA ILE A 57 -11.09 -4.69 11.95
C ILE A 57 -11.04 -4.31 13.43
N ILE A 58 -11.89 -4.96 14.22
CA ILE A 58 -11.91 -4.91 15.68
C ILE A 58 -11.50 -6.28 16.21
N LEU A 59 -10.47 -6.30 17.04
CA LEU A 59 -10.05 -7.48 17.80
C LEU A 59 -10.83 -7.51 19.10
N CYS A 60 -11.72 -8.49 19.21
CA CYS A 60 -12.62 -8.66 20.34
C CYS A 60 -12.22 -9.85 21.21
N LYS A 61 -12.51 -9.77 22.49
CA LYS A 61 -12.40 -10.87 23.45
C LYS A 61 -13.66 -10.92 24.31
N ALA A 62 -14.12 -12.12 24.64
CA ALA A 62 -15.14 -12.29 25.66
C ALA A 62 -14.63 -11.76 26.99
N MET A 63 -15.43 -10.98 27.69
CA MET A 63 -15.18 -10.51 29.05
C MET A 63 -16.21 -11.14 30.01
N GLY A 64 -16.21 -10.73 31.28
CA GLY A 64 -17.12 -11.29 32.29
C GLY A 64 -18.57 -11.44 31.79
N ALA A 65 -19.21 -12.56 32.14
CA ALA A 65 -20.53 -12.99 31.63
C ALA A 65 -20.61 -13.31 30.12
N GLY A 66 -19.48 -13.44 29.42
CA GLY A 66 -19.42 -13.92 28.04
C GLY A 66 -19.64 -12.85 26.97
N PHE A 67 -19.76 -11.57 27.35
CA PHE A 67 -19.94 -10.47 26.41
C PHE A 67 -18.66 -10.21 25.61
N MET A 68 -18.77 -10.16 24.29
CA MET A 68 -17.66 -9.78 23.42
C MET A 68 -17.37 -8.29 23.54
N THR A 69 -16.13 -7.96 23.93
CA THR A 69 -15.65 -6.58 24.07
C THR A 69 -14.55 -6.31 23.05
N GLY A 70 -14.69 -5.25 22.27
CA GLY A 70 -13.62 -4.75 21.40
C GLY A 70 -12.46 -4.21 22.24
N LEU A 71 -11.28 -4.80 22.07
CA LEU A 71 -10.07 -4.41 22.81
C LEU A 71 -9.17 -3.50 21.99
N TYR A 72 -9.05 -3.82 20.70
CA TYR A 72 -8.22 -3.08 19.76
C TYR A 72 -9.01 -2.90 18.48
N CYS A 73 -8.95 -1.72 17.89
CA CYS A 73 -9.30 -1.52 16.50
C CYS A 73 -8.06 -0.98 15.79
N PHE A 74 -7.93 -1.33 14.51
CA PHE A 74 -7.04 -0.54 13.68
C PHE A 74 -7.75 0.78 13.39
N ASP A 75 -6.98 1.85 13.31
CA ASP A 75 -7.52 3.07 12.77
C ASP A 75 -8.00 2.76 11.33
N PRO A 76 -9.26 3.06 10.96
CA PRO A 76 -9.87 2.59 9.69
C PRO A 76 -9.16 3.18 8.47
N ILE A 77 -8.50 4.28 8.75
CA ILE A 77 -7.73 5.07 7.85
C ILE A 77 -6.38 4.36 7.63
N GLU A 78 -5.69 3.92 8.68
CA GLU A 78 -4.42 3.17 8.57
C GLU A 78 -4.58 1.71 8.11
N PHE A 79 -5.70 1.07 8.44
CA PHE A 79 -5.90 -0.36 8.22
C PHE A 79 -5.69 -0.76 6.76
N TRP A 80 -6.35 -0.09 5.82
CA TRP A 80 -6.23 -0.42 4.40
C TRP A 80 -4.97 0.08 3.73
N ASP A 81 -4.38 1.15 4.27
CA ASP A 81 -3.12 1.69 3.77
C ASP A 81 -1.97 0.72 4.09
N PHE A 82 -2.00 0.08 5.27
CA PHE A 82 -1.10 -1.01 5.63
C PHE A 82 -1.16 -2.19 4.64
N TRP A 83 -2.34 -2.47 4.08
CA TRP A 83 -2.55 -3.57 3.14
C TRP A 83 -2.45 -3.18 1.66
N GLY A 84 -2.10 -1.93 1.33
CA GLY A 84 -1.91 -1.48 -0.05
C GLY A 84 -3.14 -1.67 -0.97
N GLY A 85 -4.35 -1.69 -0.40
CA GLY A 85 -5.59 -1.88 -1.17
C GLY A 85 -5.86 -3.30 -1.67
N TYR A 86 -5.13 -4.31 -1.18
CA TYR A 86 -5.40 -5.71 -1.51
C TYR A 86 -6.57 -6.29 -0.71
N ASP A 87 -7.19 -7.32 -1.28
CA ASP A 87 -8.09 -8.24 -0.57
C ASP A 87 -7.29 -9.02 0.49
N VAL A 88 -7.82 -9.04 1.72
CA VAL A 88 -7.16 -9.66 2.88
C VAL A 88 -8.03 -10.79 3.43
N THR A 89 -7.43 -11.97 3.54
CA THR A 89 -8.05 -13.14 4.19
C THR A 89 -7.43 -13.34 5.55
N PHE A 90 -8.25 -13.25 6.59
CA PHE A 90 -7.84 -13.56 7.96
C PHE A 90 -8.20 -15.01 8.28
N ASN A 91 -7.24 -15.74 8.86
CA ASN A 91 -7.47 -17.08 9.39
C ASN A 91 -7.22 -17.07 10.90
N TRP A 92 -8.19 -17.61 11.64
CA TRP A 92 -8.08 -17.81 13.07
C TRP A 92 -7.74 -19.27 13.39
N PHE A 93 -6.69 -19.47 14.19
CA PHE A 93 -6.35 -20.79 14.73
C PHE A 93 -6.36 -20.73 16.27
N SER A 94 -7.11 -21.65 16.90
CA SER A 94 -7.13 -21.82 18.35
C SER A 94 -5.99 -22.75 18.78
N ASP A 95 -5.16 -22.35 19.73
CA ASP A 95 -4.06 -23.15 20.30
C ASP A 95 -4.46 -23.89 21.60
N ASN A 96 -5.74 -23.82 21.98
CA ASN A 96 -6.24 -24.40 23.25
C ASN A 96 -6.50 -25.92 23.21
N LEU A 97 -6.15 -26.63 22.14
CA LEU A 97 -6.35 -28.08 22.02
C LEU A 97 -5.09 -28.80 21.50
N GLY A 98 -4.44 -29.56 22.39
CA GLY A 98 -3.44 -30.56 22.06
C GLY A 98 -1.99 -30.06 22.03
N SER A 99 -1.13 -30.67 22.85
CA SER A 99 0.32 -30.54 22.72
C SER A 99 0.79 -31.29 21.46
N GLY A 100 0.90 -30.59 20.33
CA GLY A 100 1.47 -31.17 19.11
C GLY A 100 0.89 -30.73 17.76
N VAL A 101 0.03 -29.72 17.70
CA VAL A 101 -0.66 -29.36 16.43
C VAL A 101 0.05 -28.22 15.68
N TRP A 102 1.33 -28.41 15.36
CA TRP A 102 1.97 -27.66 14.27
C TRP A 102 2.47 -28.69 13.26
N GLY A 103 1.52 -29.29 12.53
CA GLY A 103 1.82 -30.09 11.34
C GLY A 103 2.28 -29.20 10.19
N ALA A 104 2.64 -29.81 9.05
CA ALA A 104 3.08 -29.15 7.82
C ALA A 104 2.05 -28.16 7.18
N GLU A 105 0.94 -27.87 7.85
CA GLU A 105 -0.18 -27.04 7.40
C GLU A 105 -0.06 -25.55 7.78
N THR A 106 0.89 -25.21 8.65
CA THR A 106 1.35 -23.84 8.88
C THR A 106 2.66 -23.60 8.13
N PRO A 107 2.62 -23.18 6.85
CA PRO A 107 3.81 -22.63 6.22
C PRO A 107 4.28 -21.42 7.05
N GLU A 108 5.60 -21.23 7.15
CA GLU A 108 6.16 -20.05 7.80
C GLU A 108 5.43 -18.77 7.33
N PRO A 109 5.05 -17.87 8.25
CA PRO A 109 4.40 -16.62 7.87
C PRO A 109 5.32 -15.84 6.93
N THR A 110 4.96 -15.84 5.65
CA THR A 110 5.54 -14.97 4.64
C THR A 110 4.78 -13.65 4.69
N TYR A 111 5.22 -12.78 5.59
CA TYR A 111 4.81 -11.38 5.53
C TYR A 111 5.23 -10.80 4.17
N PRO A 112 4.41 -10.00 3.47
CA PRO A 112 4.97 -8.95 2.64
C PRO A 112 5.55 -7.94 3.64
N LEU A 113 6.76 -8.25 4.13
CA LEU A 113 7.71 -7.23 4.50
C LEU A 113 7.73 -6.22 3.35
N VAL A 114 8.10 -4.97 3.63
CA VAL A 114 8.87 -4.22 2.63
C VAL A 114 9.97 -5.20 2.21
N ARG A 115 9.77 -5.92 1.08
CA ARG A 115 10.39 -7.25 0.91
C ARG A 115 11.89 -7.15 1.06
N LEU A 116 12.41 -5.98 0.69
CA LEU A 116 13.78 -5.59 0.74
C LEU A 116 13.86 -4.09 1.11
N PRO A 117 14.78 -3.69 2.02
CA PRO A 117 15.03 -2.29 2.33
C PRO A 117 15.45 -1.47 1.10
N ASP A 118 15.26 -0.15 1.16
CA ASP A 118 15.76 0.77 0.14
C ASP A 118 17.28 0.64 -0.02
N GLY A 119 17.74 0.69 -1.27
CA GLY A 119 19.14 0.45 -1.63
C GLY A 119 19.53 -1.03 -1.70
N THR A 120 18.58 -1.96 -1.53
CA THR A 120 18.87 -3.37 -1.79
C THR A 120 19.18 -3.57 -3.27
N LEU A 121 20.34 -4.15 -3.55
CA LEU A 121 20.74 -4.57 -4.89
C LEU A 121 20.31 -6.02 -5.11
N MET A 122 19.64 -6.28 -6.22
CA MET A 122 19.22 -7.60 -6.67
C MET A 122 19.97 -7.98 -7.94
N GLU A 123 20.26 -9.27 -8.09
CA GLU A 123 20.94 -9.88 -9.22
C GLU A 123 20.07 -11.02 -9.81
N GLU A 124 19.79 -10.92 -11.10
CA GLU A 124 19.21 -11.99 -11.90
C GLU A 124 20.31 -12.59 -12.78
N VAL A 125 20.57 -13.89 -12.60
CA VAL A 125 21.50 -14.64 -13.45
C VAL A 125 20.70 -15.43 -14.47
N ASP A 126 20.71 -15.01 -15.74
CA ASP A 126 20.08 -15.79 -16.80
C ASP A 126 21.05 -16.89 -17.29
N LEU A 127 20.77 -18.13 -16.88
CA LEU A 127 21.53 -19.31 -17.26
C LEU A 127 21.10 -19.89 -18.62
N SER A 128 20.08 -19.31 -19.27
CA SER A 128 19.54 -19.77 -20.55
C SER A 128 20.11 -18.96 -21.72
N GLY A 129 21.19 -19.46 -22.32
CA GLY A 129 21.53 -19.14 -23.72
C GLY A 129 22.37 -17.89 -23.99
N GLY A 130 23.00 -17.30 -22.96
CA GLY A 130 23.94 -16.18 -23.17
C GLY A 130 24.75 -15.75 -21.94
N GLY A 131 24.37 -16.16 -20.73
CA GLY A 131 25.12 -15.88 -19.51
C GLY A 131 25.23 -14.38 -19.22
N PHE A 132 24.10 -13.66 -19.24
CA PHE A 132 24.08 -12.26 -18.82
C PHE A 132 23.50 -12.15 -17.41
N THR A 133 24.04 -11.17 -16.68
CA THR A 133 23.60 -10.81 -15.34
C THR A 133 22.86 -9.50 -15.43
N ARG A 134 21.63 -9.44 -14.92
CA ARG A 134 20.91 -8.17 -14.73
C ARG A 134 20.95 -7.76 -13.28
N PHE A 135 21.01 -6.45 -13.05
CA PHE A 135 20.91 -5.89 -11.72
C PHE A 135 19.68 -5.00 -11.61
N SER A 136 19.10 -4.94 -10.42
CA SER A 136 18.07 -3.95 -10.08
C SER A 136 18.25 -3.45 -8.66
N VAL A 137 17.87 -2.21 -8.39
CA VAL A 137 17.89 -1.63 -7.04
C VAL A 137 16.48 -1.40 -6.54
N VAL A 138 16.27 -1.62 -5.24
CA VAL A 138 14.97 -1.42 -4.58
C VAL A 138 14.88 -0.02 -3.99
N TYR A 139 13.84 0.73 -4.35
CA TYR A 139 13.48 2.01 -3.71
C TYR A 139 11.97 2.18 -3.63
N GLY A 140 11.48 2.61 -2.47
CA GLY A 140 10.05 2.73 -2.21
C GLY A 140 9.31 1.39 -2.36
N GLY A 141 10.02 0.28 -2.12
CA GLY A 141 9.51 -1.09 -2.31
C GLY A 141 9.42 -1.58 -3.76
N ALA A 142 9.85 -0.80 -4.75
CA ALA A 142 9.86 -1.20 -6.16
C ALA A 142 11.28 -1.40 -6.70
N SER A 143 11.43 -2.27 -7.69
CA SER A 143 12.70 -2.46 -8.39
C SER A 143 12.89 -1.44 -9.52
N PHE A 144 14.13 -1.00 -9.71
CA PHE A 144 14.58 -0.21 -10.85
C PHE A 144 15.72 -0.95 -11.53
N ALA A 145 15.56 -1.28 -12.81
CA ALA A 145 16.56 -1.99 -13.59
C ALA A 145 17.83 -1.14 -13.77
N ILE A 146 18.99 -1.78 -13.61
CA ILE A 146 20.31 -1.21 -13.83
C ILE A 146 20.85 -1.81 -15.13
N ASP A 147 20.64 -1.12 -16.24
CA ASP A 147 21.03 -1.60 -17.57
C ASP A 147 22.56 -1.65 -17.76
N ASP A 148 23.30 -0.75 -17.09
CA ASP A 148 24.76 -0.74 -17.06
C ASP A 148 25.28 -1.07 -15.65
N PRO A 149 25.82 -2.28 -15.42
CA PRO A 149 26.38 -2.67 -14.12
C PRO A 149 27.51 -1.76 -13.63
N ASN A 150 28.18 -1.00 -14.52
CA ASN A 150 29.21 -0.05 -14.11
C ASN A 150 28.63 1.18 -13.38
N ALA A 151 27.32 1.40 -13.45
CA ALA A 151 26.65 2.48 -12.72
C ALA A 151 26.45 2.16 -11.22
N ILE A 152 26.59 0.90 -10.79
CA ILE A 152 26.33 0.45 -9.41
C ILE A 152 27.10 1.29 -8.36
N PRO A 153 28.43 1.53 -8.50
CA PRO A 153 29.15 2.36 -7.54
C PRO A 153 28.72 3.83 -7.57
N ALA A 154 28.34 4.36 -8.73
CA ALA A 154 27.86 5.74 -8.88
C ALA A 154 26.47 5.95 -8.23
N LEU A 155 25.70 4.87 -8.09
CA LEU A 155 24.46 4.81 -7.30
C LEU A 155 24.72 4.68 -5.78
N GLY A 156 25.98 4.54 -5.36
CA GLY A 156 26.36 4.33 -3.96
C GLY A 156 26.09 2.90 -3.46
N LEU A 157 26.00 1.94 -4.37
CA LEU A 157 25.70 0.53 -4.08
C LEU A 157 26.97 -0.33 -4.19
N ASP A 158 26.96 -1.49 -3.52
CA ASP A 158 28.04 -2.48 -3.59
C ASP A 158 27.53 -3.77 -4.23
N ARG A 159 28.15 -4.15 -5.35
CA ARG A 159 27.81 -5.35 -6.10
C ARG A 159 27.95 -6.64 -5.27
N ASN A 160 28.88 -6.67 -4.32
CA ASN A 160 29.12 -7.86 -3.49
C ASN A 160 27.98 -8.13 -2.49
N ASN A 161 27.13 -7.12 -2.24
CA ASN A 161 25.96 -7.23 -1.36
C ASN A 161 24.68 -7.56 -2.13
N ALA A 162 24.78 -7.88 -3.44
CA ALA A 162 23.63 -8.24 -4.23
C ALA A 162 23.01 -9.55 -3.73
N ILE A 163 21.69 -9.58 -3.68
CA ILE A 163 20.92 -10.79 -3.39
C ILE A 163 20.27 -11.32 -4.66
N GLN A 164 19.81 -12.57 -4.64
CA GLN A 164 19.03 -13.11 -5.76
C GLN A 164 17.75 -12.29 -6.00
N GLU A 165 17.42 -12.05 -7.27
CA GLU A 165 16.22 -11.31 -7.64
C GLU A 165 14.95 -11.90 -7.03
N GLN A 166 14.12 -10.99 -6.50
CA GLN A 166 12.80 -11.29 -5.99
C GLN A 166 11.75 -10.51 -6.77
N ARG A 167 10.58 -11.11 -6.93
CA ARG A 167 9.44 -10.42 -7.55
C ARG A 167 8.94 -9.31 -6.63
N LEU A 168 9.18 -8.07 -7.04
CA LEU A 168 8.70 -6.84 -6.39
C LEU A 168 7.59 -6.16 -7.20
N PRO A 169 6.84 -5.23 -6.59
CA PRO A 169 6.05 -4.24 -7.32
C PRO A 169 6.91 -3.47 -8.33
N SER A 170 6.32 -3.10 -9.47
CA SER A 170 7.00 -2.33 -10.52
C SER A 170 6.95 -0.82 -10.29
N LEU A 171 6.20 -0.35 -9.28
CA LEU A 171 5.99 1.07 -9.00
C LEU A 171 6.22 1.37 -7.53
N PRO A 172 6.95 2.44 -7.20
CA PRO A 172 7.24 2.80 -5.82
C PRO A 172 5.98 3.21 -5.05
N ALA A 173 6.08 3.11 -3.72
CA ALA A 173 5.10 3.67 -2.81
C ALA A 173 4.98 5.20 -2.94
N ASP A 174 3.85 5.73 -2.49
CA ASP A 174 3.61 7.18 -2.42
C ASP A 174 4.65 7.89 -1.57
N SER A 175 4.95 9.15 -1.93
CA SER A 175 5.98 9.99 -1.30
C SER A 175 7.42 9.53 -1.53
N THR A 176 7.66 8.47 -2.30
CA THR A 176 9.02 8.09 -2.71
C THR A 176 9.62 9.21 -3.54
N LEU A 177 10.78 9.71 -3.13
CA LEU A 177 11.52 10.73 -3.86
C LEU A 177 12.60 10.06 -4.70
N VAL A 178 12.60 10.31 -6.00
CA VAL A 178 13.57 9.72 -6.92
C VAL A 178 14.26 10.79 -7.76
N ARG A 179 15.51 10.53 -8.09
CA ARG A 179 16.31 11.31 -9.03
C ARG A 179 17.15 10.34 -9.86
N GLU A 180 17.14 10.49 -11.18
CA GLU A 180 18.02 9.68 -12.03
C GLU A 180 19.49 10.07 -11.84
N LEU A 181 20.37 9.10 -12.02
CA LEU A 181 21.81 9.32 -12.04
C LEU A 181 22.15 10.41 -13.08
N HIS A 182 22.89 11.42 -12.65
CA HIS A 182 23.28 12.62 -13.42
C HIS A 182 22.15 13.62 -13.76
N ALA A 183 20.88 13.34 -13.42
CA ALA A 183 19.79 14.29 -13.57
C ALA A 183 19.75 15.32 -12.43
N LYS A 184 19.15 16.48 -12.68
CA LYS A 184 18.90 17.50 -11.64
C LYS A 184 17.48 17.44 -11.11
N GLU A 185 16.59 16.93 -11.93
CA GLU A 185 15.16 16.78 -11.70
C GLU A 185 14.91 15.76 -10.58
N ILE A 186 14.16 16.17 -9.57
CA ILE A 186 13.70 15.29 -8.50
C ILE A 186 12.20 15.11 -8.69
N TYR A 187 11.75 13.87 -8.60
CA TYR A 187 10.35 13.54 -8.70
C TYR A 187 9.85 12.95 -7.38
N VAL A 188 8.65 13.34 -6.98
CA VAL A 188 7.87 12.60 -5.98
C VAL A 188 6.92 11.65 -6.71
N VAL A 189 6.75 10.44 -6.16
CA VAL A 189 5.80 9.46 -6.68
C VAL A 189 4.49 9.54 -5.90
N PHE A 190 3.37 9.70 -6.60
CA PHE A 190 2.02 9.60 -6.03
C PHE A 190 1.09 8.84 -6.98
N GLY A 191 0.39 7.83 -6.46
CA GLY A 191 -0.44 6.93 -7.27
C GLY A 191 0.37 6.28 -8.40
N GLY A 192 1.66 6.03 -8.17
CA GLY A 192 2.60 5.51 -9.17
C GLY A 192 3.04 6.48 -10.26
N ALA A 193 2.56 7.74 -10.26
CA ALA A 193 2.96 8.77 -11.21
C ALA A 193 4.03 9.71 -10.64
N LYS A 194 4.88 10.25 -11.52
CA LYS A 194 5.99 11.14 -11.15
C LYS A 194 5.59 12.61 -11.26
N PHE A 195 5.89 13.39 -10.23
CA PHE A 195 5.67 14.84 -10.21
C PHE A 195 6.97 15.56 -9.92
N LEU A 196 7.37 16.46 -10.82
CA LEU A 196 8.60 17.24 -10.68
C LEU A 196 8.48 18.16 -9.47
N ILE A 197 9.42 18.09 -8.53
CA ILE A 197 9.44 18.95 -7.35
C ILE A 197 10.65 19.89 -7.36
N ASN A 198 10.46 21.07 -6.75
CA ASN A 198 11.55 22.02 -6.56
C ASN A 198 12.33 21.68 -5.27
N GLN A 199 13.63 21.42 -5.44
CA GLN A 199 14.58 21.03 -4.39
C GLN A 199 14.61 21.98 -3.17
N LYS A 200 14.26 23.26 -3.34
CA LYS A 200 14.26 24.24 -2.23
C LYS A 200 13.07 24.10 -1.28
N LYS A 201 11.98 23.45 -1.68
CA LYS A 201 10.74 23.37 -0.90
C LYS A 201 10.61 22.09 -0.07
N PHE A 202 11.18 20.98 -0.55
CA PHE A 202 11.23 19.73 0.21
C PHE A 202 12.60 19.64 0.88
N ASN A 203 12.69 19.87 2.19
CA ASN A 203 13.88 19.67 3.04
C ASN A 203 14.28 18.17 3.12
N ALA A 204 14.28 17.47 2.00
CA ALA A 204 14.26 16.02 1.89
C ALA A 204 15.52 15.47 1.20
N PHE A 205 16.62 16.22 1.15
CA PHE A 205 17.86 15.79 0.49
C PHE A 205 18.35 14.40 0.95
N ASN A 206 18.12 14.05 2.22
CA ASN A 206 18.50 12.74 2.77
C ASN A 206 17.51 11.61 2.44
N GLN A 207 16.39 11.90 1.79
CA GLN A 207 15.34 10.96 1.41
C GLN A 207 15.25 10.76 -0.11
N VAL A 208 16.07 11.45 -0.90
CA VAL A 208 16.07 11.31 -2.36
C VAL A 208 16.85 10.07 -2.75
N HIS A 209 16.15 9.10 -3.31
CA HIS A 209 16.76 7.90 -3.85
C HIS A 209 17.34 8.16 -5.24
N LEU A 210 18.62 7.83 -5.41
CA LEU A 210 19.30 7.92 -6.69
C LEU A 210 19.00 6.65 -7.49
N ILE A 211 18.30 6.78 -8.59
CA ILE A 211 17.89 5.65 -9.44
C ILE A 211 18.70 5.62 -10.74
N PRO A 212 18.78 4.47 -11.43
CA PRO A 212 19.49 4.35 -12.71
C PRO A 212 18.93 5.30 -13.77
N HIS A 213 19.76 5.63 -14.75
CA HIS A 213 19.34 6.41 -15.92
C HIS A 213 18.17 5.71 -16.63
N GLY A 214 17.13 6.47 -16.99
CA GLY A 214 15.91 5.92 -17.60
C GLY A 214 14.96 5.23 -16.62
N GLY A 215 15.32 5.12 -15.33
CA GLY A 215 14.47 4.51 -14.30
C GLY A 215 13.13 5.23 -14.13
N THR A 216 13.03 6.54 -14.42
CA THR A 216 11.75 7.26 -14.37
C THR A 216 10.82 6.93 -15.54
N ASN A 217 11.25 6.18 -16.55
CA ASN A 217 10.39 5.72 -17.65
C ASN A 217 9.40 4.64 -17.20
N GLN A 218 9.72 3.91 -16.12
CA GLN A 218 8.80 2.93 -15.54
C GLN A 218 7.64 3.59 -14.78
N LEU A 219 7.83 4.83 -14.35
CA LEU A 219 6.82 5.57 -13.59
C LEU A 219 5.72 6.06 -14.51
N ARG A 220 4.50 6.10 -13.97
CA ARG A 220 3.34 6.55 -14.75
C ARG A 220 3.42 8.05 -15.00
N ARG A 221 2.79 8.47 -16.11
CA ARG A 221 2.48 9.89 -16.32
C ARG A 221 1.24 10.32 -15.57
N ILE A 222 0.22 9.46 -15.55
CA ILE A 222 -1.07 9.69 -14.87
C ILE A 222 -1.17 8.76 -13.66
N PRO A 223 -1.56 9.28 -12.47
CA PRO A 223 -1.79 8.43 -11.30
C PRO A 223 -2.80 7.32 -11.58
N TYR A 224 -2.78 6.28 -10.75
CA TYR A 224 -3.83 5.27 -10.79
C TYR A 224 -5.21 5.87 -10.50
N ASP A 225 -6.22 5.29 -11.14
CA ASP A 225 -7.61 5.51 -10.75
C ASP A 225 -7.78 5.17 -9.26
N GLY A 226 -8.46 6.03 -8.52
CA GLY A 226 -8.53 5.96 -7.06
C GLY A 226 -7.67 6.99 -6.33
N THR A 227 -6.73 7.65 -7.02
CA THR A 227 -5.83 8.63 -6.39
C THR A 227 -6.57 9.93 -6.06
N LEU A 228 -6.39 10.43 -4.83
CA LEU A 228 -6.81 11.77 -4.42
C LEU A 228 -5.61 12.70 -4.46
N ILE A 229 -5.74 13.82 -5.18
CA ILE A 229 -4.61 14.71 -5.44
C ILE A 229 -5.05 16.17 -5.48
N LYS A 230 -4.18 17.07 -5.02
CA LYS A 230 -4.36 18.52 -5.11
C LYS A 230 -3.05 19.23 -5.38
N GLU A 231 -3.14 20.46 -5.87
CA GLU A 231 -1.99 21.36 -5.92
C GLU A 231 -1.80 22.05 -4.56
N GLU A 232 -0.59 22.55 -4.31
CA GLU A 232 -0.17 23.13 -3.03
C GLU A 232 -1.06 24.30 -2.62
N HIS A 233 -1.33 25.21 -3.57
CA HIS A 233 -2.10 26.44 -3.34
C HIS A 233 -3.50 26.43 -3.96
N ASP A 234 -3.91 25.33 -4.57
CA ASP A 234 -5.27 25.16 -5.05
C ASP A 234 -6.12 24.47 -3.98
N PRO A 235 -7.24 25.06 -3.52
CA PRO A 235 -8.13 24.40 -2.58
C PRO A 235 -8.85 23.19 -3.19
N ARG A 236 -8.88 23.05 -4.52
CA ARG A 236 -9.58 21.96 -5.21
C ARG A 236 -8.84 20.65 -5.05
N ILE A 237 -9.58 19.63 -4.61
CA ILE A 237 -9.10 18.25 -4.52
C ILE A 237 -9.74 17.44 -5.63
N TYR A 238 -8.91 16.70 -6.35
CA TYR A 238 -9.30 15.91 -7.49
C TYR A 238 -9.22 14.42 -7.17
N PHE A 239 -10.24 13.69 -7.62
CA PHE A 239 -10.23 12.24 -7.71
C PHE A 239 -9.83 11.83 -9.13
N VAL A 240 -8.84 10.95 -9.24
CA VAL A 240 -8.41 10.37 -10.52
C VAL A 240 -9.32 9.17 -10.84
N ASN A 241 -10.01 9.23 -11.97
CA ASN A 241 -10.87 8.13 -12.44
C ASN A 241 -10.87 8.08 -13.97
N LYS A 242 -10.73 6.88 -14.54
CA LYS A 242 -10.54 6.68 -15.99
C LYS A 242 -9.49 7.63 -16.55
N GLN A 243 -8.40 7.84 -15.80
CA GLN A 243 -7.28 8.72 -16.14
C GLN A 243 -7.63 10.21 -16.28
N HIS A 244 -8.78 10.66 -15.76
CA HIS A 244 -9.18 12.07 -15.73
C HIS A 244 -9.24 12.59 -14.29
N LEU A 245 -9.02 13.89 -14.12
CA LEU A 245 -9.24 14.59 -12.86
C LEU A 245 -10.68 15.03 -12.73
N HIS A 246 -11.33 14.61 -11.65
CA HIS A 246 -12.69 15.00 -11.30
C HIS A 246 -12.65 15.82 -10.00
N TRP A 247 -13.10 17.07 -10.02
CA TRP A 247 -13.11 17.88 -8.80
C TRP A 247 -14.18 17.36 -7.83
N ILE A 248 -13.83 17.14 -6.57
CA ILE A 248 -14.82 16.86 -5.52
C ILE A 248 -15.29 18.20 -4.96
N VAL A 249 -16.52 18.59 -5.30
CA VAL A 249 -17.00 19.97 -5.12
C VAL A 249 -17.43 20.26 -3.69
N ASP A 250 -18.15 19.33 -3.07
CA ASP A 250 -18.82 19.54 -1.80
C ASP A 250 -18.64 18.37 -0.82
N GLN A 251 -18.93 18.62 0.45
CA GLN A 251 -18.77 17.64 1.53
C GLN A 251 -19.69 16.40 1.34
N ALA A 252 -20.85 16.56 0.71
CA ALA A 252 -21.74 15.44 0.46
C ALA A 252 -21.16 14.50 -0.61
N ALA A 253 -20.45 15.02 -1.62
CA ALA A 253 -19.67 14.24 -2.57
C ALA A 253 -18.49 13.51 -1.91
N TRP A 254 -17.84 14.14 -0.92
CA TRP A 254 -16.81 13.50 -0.09
C TRP A 254 -17.35 12.26 0.63
N GLU A 255 -18.50 12.41 1.27
CA GLU A 255 -19.16 11.34 2.02
C GLU A 255 -19.70 10.27 1.07
N ALA A 256 -20.36 10.62 -0.03
CA ALA A 256 -20.90 9.66 -0.99
C ALA A 256 -19.80 8.80 -1.65
N GLY A 257 -18.63 9.39 -1.91
CA GLY A 257 -17.46 8.71 -2.50
C GLY A 257 -16.55 8.00 -1.50
N CYS A 258 -16.83 8.10 -0.19
CA CYS A 258 -15.98 7.63 0.91
C CYS A 258 -14.53 8.09 0.78
N PHE A 259 -14.34 9.33 0.34
CA PHE A 259 -13.01 9.90 0.16
C PHE A 259 -12.40 10.25 1.53
N ALA A 260 -11.10 10.00 1.68
CA ALA A 260 -10.40 10.28 2.93
C ALA A 260 -9.37 11.40 2.74
N SER A 261 -9.50 12.48 3.50
CA SER A 261 -8.64 13.66 3.39
C SER A 261 -7.14 13.36 3.57
N ARG A 262 -6.78 12.40 4.44
CA ARG A 262 -5.38 11.96 4.61
C ARG A 262 -4.77 11.24 3.39
N ASN A 263 -5.61 10.78 2.45
CA ASN A 263 -5.16 10.16 1.20
C ASN A 263 -4.91 11.19 0.10
N VAL A 264 -5.21 12.46 0.36
CA VAL A 264 -4.92 13.55 -0.56
C VAL A 264 -3.42 13.75 -0.63
N ARG A 265 -2.88 13.56 -1.83
CA ARG A 265 -1.49 13.87 -2.13
C ARG A 265 -1.38 15.30 -2.63
N THR A 266 -0.41 16.02 -2.10
CA THR A 266 -0.18 17.41 -2.49
C THR A 266 0.99 17.45 -3.46
N VAL A 267 0.76 17.99 -4.65
CA VAL A 267 1.78 18.19 -5.69
C VAL A 267 2.04 19.68 -5.91
N PRO A 268 3.16 20.05 -6.56
CA PRO A 268 3.44 21.43 -6.89
C PRO A 268 2.36 22.05 -7.77
N ASP A 269 2.22 23.38 -7.68
CA ASP A 269 1.29 24.11 -8.55
C ASP A 269 1.66 23.94 -10.03
N GLY A 270 0.64 23.85 -10.88
CA GLY A 270 0.77 23.57 -12.30
C GLY A 270 1.07 22.11 -12.64
N ALA A 271 1.39 21.26 -11.66
CA ALA A 271 1.68 19.85 -11.90
C ALA A 271 0.44 19.08 -12.38
N LEU A 272 -0.77 19.60 -12.12
CA LEU A 272 -2.01 18.98 -12.58
C LEU A 272 -2.51 19.50 -13.94
N ALA A 273 -1.83 20.47 -14.55
CA ALA A 273 -2.29 21.15 -15.76
C ALA A 273 -2.32 20.25 -17.00
N GLU A 274 -1.50 19.20 -17.04
CA GLU A 274 -1.39 18.28 -18.18
C GLU A 274 -2.45 17.18 -18.20
N PHE A 275 -3.23 17.02 -17.12
CA PHE A 275 -4.24 15.97 -17.03
C PHE A 275 -5.57 16.38 -17.64
N GLY A 276 -6.23 15.43 -18.31
CA GLY A 276 -7.60 15.59 -18.79
C GLY A 276 -8.56 15.86 -17.63
N ARG A 277 -9.55 16.73 -17.86
CA ARG A 277 -10.63 17.00 -16.91
C ARG A 277 -11.84 16.11 -17.19
N GLY A 278 -12.35 15.48 -16.15
CA GLY A 278 -13.64 14.79 -16.17
C GLY A 278 -14.77 15.70 -15.69
N HIS A 279 -15.97 15.14 -15.57
CA HIS A 279 -17.09 15.83 -14.91
C HIS A 279 -16.82 15.94 -13.41
N ASP A 280 -17.13 17.08 -12.82
CA ASP A 280 -16.99 17.26 -11.38
C ASP A 280 -17.93 16.31 -10.59
N ILE A 281 -17.49 15.93 -9.39
CA ILE A 281 -18.23 15.06 -8.48
C ILE A 281 -18.98 15.96 -7.49
N THR A 282 -20.30 15.95 -7.62
CA THR A 282 -21.27 16.58 -6.72
C THR A 282 -22.20 15.51 -6.17
N ALA A 283 -22.85 15.79 -5.04
CA ALA A 283 -23.91 14.91 -4.51
C ALA A 283 -25.24 15.05 -5.26
#